data_AF-A0A942S7F1-F1
#
_entry.id   AF-A0A942S7F1-F1
#
_cell.length_a   1.000
_cell.length_b   1.000
_cell.length_c   1.000
_cell.angle_alpha   90.00
_cell.angle_beta   90.00
_cell.angle_gamma   90.00
#
_symmetry.space_group_name_H-M   'P 1'
#
loop_
_entity.id
_entity.type
_entity.pdbx_description
1 polymer ?
#
loop_
_entity_poly.entity_id
_entity_poly.type
_entity_poly.pdbx_seq_one_letter_code
_entity_poly.pdbx_strand_id
1 'polypeptide(L)'
;KKAAERNHVEGKFGQAKRGYGLNNIKARLASTSASWIQAIIFVMNLTKLLHVAEKYHGIFVPILKWLRKLQKLIQKLIWQPERSSLIGFHLNLAG
;
A
#
# COMPACT_ATOMS: atom_id res chain seq x y z
N LYS A 1 -8.90 -4.93 -32.22
CA LYS A 1 -8.92 -5.04 -30.73
C LYS A 1 -7.74 -5.86 -30.20
N LYS A 2 -7.62 -7.17 -30.51
CA LYS A 2 -6.47 -8.03 -30.09
C LYS A 2 -5.07 -7.45 -30.34
N ALA A 3 -4.83 -6.82 -31.48
CA ALA A 3 -3.52 -6.23 -31.79
C ALA A 3 -3.14 -5.06 -30.87
N ALA A 4 -4.12 -4.26 -30.42
CA ALA A 4 -3.86 -3.11 -29.53
C ALA A 4 -3.47 -3.55 -28.11
N GLU A 5 -4.08 -4.62 -27.61
CA GLU A 5 -3.74 -5.21 -26.30
C GLU A 5 -2.31 -5.76 -26.30
N ARG A 6 -1.91 -6.45 -27.37
CA ARG A 6 -0.54 -6.94 -27.56
C ARG A 6 0.48 -5.80 -27.61
N ASN A 7 0.19 -4.74 -28.35
CA ASN A 7 1.06 -3.57 -28.45
C ASN A 7 1.29 -2.93 -27.07
N HIS A 8 0.25 -2.87 -26.21
CA HIS A 8 0.38 -2.35 -24.86
C HIS A 8 1.31 -3.22 -24.00
N VAL A 9 1.14 -4.54 -24.10
CA VAL A 9 1.96 -5.53 -23.38
C VAL A 9 3.42 -5.47 -23.86
N GLU A 10 3.66 -5.48 -25.16
CA GLU A 10 5.00 -5.37 -25.77
C GLU A 10 5.68 -4.04 -25.40
N GLY A 11 4.91 -2.94 -25.35
CA GLY A 11 5.40 -1.65 -24.87
C GLY A 11 5.87 -1.70 -23.41
N LYS A 12 5.14 -2.39 -22.53
CA LYS A 12 5.54 -2.60 -21.12
C LYS A 12 6.78 -3.47 -20.98
N PHE A 13 6.89 -4.54 -21.76
CA PHE A 13 8.12 -5.34 -21.81
C PHE A 13 9.31 -4.52 -22.35
N GLY A 14 9.09 -3.66 -23.34
CA GLY A 14 10.10 -2.73 -23.83
C GLY A 14 10.57 -1.74 -22.75
N GLN A 15 9.63 -1.19 -21.98
CA GLN A 15 9.93 -0.32 -20.82
C GLN A 15 10.75 -1.07 -19.76
N ALA A 16 10.35 -2.29 -19.39
CA ALA A 16 11.05 -3.10 -18.41
C ALA A 16 12.49 -3.42 -18.83
N LYS A 17 12.72 -3.73 -20.11
CA LYS A 17 14.06 -3.99 -20.65
C LYS A 17 14.92 -2.72 -20.67
N ARG A 18 14.43 -1.62 -21.24
CA ARG A 18 15.21 -0.39 -21.43
C ARG A 18 15.42 0.42 -20.14
N GLY A 19 14.39 0.52 -19.30
CA GLY A 19 14.39 1.38 -18.12
C GLY A 19 14.77 0.67 -16.82
N TYR A 20 14.60 -0.66 -16.76
CA TYR A 20 14.77 -1.43 -15.52
C TYR A 20 15.71 -2.63 -15.66
N GLY A 21 16.36 -2.81 -16.82
CA GLY A 21 17.37 -3.84 -17.02
C GLY A 21 16.83 -5.27 -16.99
N LEU A 22 15.55 -5.49 -17.35
CA LEU A 22 14.93 -6.82 -17.35
C LEU A 22 15.71 -7.86 -18.19
N ASN A 23 16.42 -7.43 -19.23
CA ASN A 23 17.27 -8.29 -20.08
C ASN A 23 18.69 -8.50 -19.55
N ASN A 24 19.06 -7.94 -18.40
CA ASN A 24 20.40 -7.99 -17.82
C ASN A 24 20.37 -8.48 -16.35
N ILE A 25 19.53 -9.47 -16.06
CA ILE A 25 19.48 -10.12 -14.75
C ILE A 25 20.59 -11.17 -14.70
N LYS A 26 21.60 -10.95 -13.85
CA LYS A 26 22.78 -11.82 -13.70
C LYS A 26 22.67 -12.84 -12.56
N ALA A 27 21.45 -13.11 -12.10
CA ALA A 27 21.22 -14.07 -11.03
C ALA A 27 21.51 -15.50 -11.52
N ARG A 28 22.27 -16.26 -10.73
CA ARG A 28 22.71 -17.62 -11.09
C ARG A 28 21.60 -18.68 -10.92
N LEU A 29 20.75 -18.51 -9.91
CA LEU A 29 19.66 -19.43 -9.59
C LEU A 29 18.35 -18.94 -10.19
N ALA A 30 17.54 -19.88 -10.69
CA ALA A 30 16.23 -19.59 -11.27
C ALA A 30 15.28 -18.91 -10.27
N SER A 31 15.34 -19.31 -8.99
CA SER A 31 14.55 -18.70 -7.91
C SER A 31 14.91 -17.22 -7.73
N THR A 32 16.20 -16.92 -7.63
CA THR A 32 16.69 -15.55 -7.47
C THR A 32 16.39 -14.70 -8.71
N SER A 33 16.56 -15.24 -9.93
CA SER A 33 16.19 -14.51 -11.15
C SER A 33 14.68 -14.20 -11.21
N ALA A 34 13.83 -15.13 -10.76
CA ALA A 34 12.39 -14.90 -10.68
C ALA A 34 12.03 -13.79 -9.68
N SER A 35 12.70 -13.73 -8.53
CA SER A 35 12.53 -12.63 -7.56
C SER A 35 12.93 -11.27 -8.15
N TRP A 36 14.03 -11.20 -8.90
CA TRP A 36 14.44 -9.97 -9.60
C TRP A 36 13.41 -9.52 -10.64
N ILE A 37 12.89 -10.45 -11.45
CA ILE A 37 11.83 -10.16 -12.43
C ILE A 37 10.58 -9.61 -11.72
N GLN A 38 10.15 -10.24 -10.63
CA GLN A 38 8.99 -9.79 -9.85
C GLN A 38 9.21 -8.41 -9.24
N ALA A 39 10.40 -8.15 -8.70
CA ALA A 39 10.75 -6.84 -8.13
C ALA A 39 10.70 -5.74 -9.20
N ILE A 40 11.22 -5.99 -10.41
CA ILE A 40 11.16 -5.04 -11.52
C ILE A 40 9.71 -4.71 -11.88
N ILE A 41 8.85 -5.73 -12.05
CA ILE A 41 7.43 -5.54 -12.35
C ILE A 41 6.73 -4.77 -11.21
N PHE A 42 7.06 -5.09 -9.96
CA PHE A 42 6.53 -4.41 -8.78
C PHE A 42 6.89 -2.92 -8.78
N VAL A 43 8.16 -2.56 -8.98
CA VAL A 43 8.61 -1.16 -9.03
C VAL A 43 7.96 -0.39 -10.18
N MET A 44 7.78 -1.02 -11.34
CA MET A 44 7.07 -0.41 -12.47
C MET A 44 5.62 -0.07 -12.13
N ASN A 45 4.93 -0.97 -11.43
CA ASN A 45 3.56 -0.74 -10.97
C ASN A 45 3.51 0.33 -9.88
N LEU A 46 4.45 0.33 -8.95
CA LEU A 46 4.57 1.34 -7.91
C LEU A 46 4.81 2.73 -8.50
N THR A 47 5.69 2.84 -9.49
CA THR A 47 5.96 4.10 -10.20
C THR A 47 4.69 4.61 -10.89
N LYS A 48 3.89 3.73 -11.49
CA LYS A 48 2.58 4.12 -12.06
C LYS A 48 1.63 4.63 -10.97
N LEU A 49 1.58 3.96 -9.81
CA LEU A 49 0.75 4.38 -8.69
C LEU A 49 1.16 5.75 -8.15
N LEU A 50 2.46 6.02 -8.04
CA LEU A 50 2.99 7.32 -7.61
C LEU A 50 2.58 8.45 -8.55
N HIS A 51 2.71 8.26 -9.87
CA HIS A 51 2.25 9.25 -10.84
C HIS A 51 0.75 9.53 -10.74
N VAL A 52 -0.06 8.50 -10.49
CA VAL A 52 -1.51 8.67 -10.25
C VAL A 52 -1.73 9.47 -8.96
N ALA A 53 -1.03 9.12 -7.87
CA ALA A 53 -1.14 9.84 -6.60
C ALA A 53 -0.74 11.33 -6.73
N GLU A 54 0.34 11.63 -7.46
CA GLU A 54 0.79 12.99 -7.76
C GLU A 54 -0.23 13.76 -8.59
N LYS A 55 -0.74 13.13 -9.67
CA LYS A 55 -1.73 13.75 -10.56
C LYS A 55 -3.02 14.13 -9.83
N TYR A 56 -3.44 13.32 -8.85
CA TYR A 56 -4.68 13.52 -8.11
C TYR A 56 -4.46 14.06 -6.69
N HIS A 57 -3.34 14.75 -6.40
CA HIS A 57 -3.00 15.18 -5.04
C HIS A 57 -4.14 15.98 -4.36
N GLY A 58 -4.84 16.82 -5.13
CA GLY A 58 -5.88 17.72 -4.60
C GLY A 58 -7.11 17.01 -4.03
N ILE A 59 -7.37 15.78 -4.47
CA ILE A 59 -8.45 14.93 -3.95
C ILE A 59 -7.86 13.88 -2.99
N PHE A 60 -6.73 13.30 -3.36
CA PHE A 60 -6.09 12.20 -2.63
C PHE A 60 -5.59 12.61 -1.24
N VAL A 61 -4.88 13.73 -1.12
CA VAL A 61 -4.30 14.18 0.16
C VAL A 61 -5.35 14.57 1.20
N PRO A 62 -6.42 15.33 0.85
CA PRO A 62 -7.50 15.61 1.80
C PRO A 62 -8.23 14.36 2.27
N ILE A 63 -8.51 13.40 1.38
CA ILE A 63 -9.14 12.13 1.74
C ILE A 63 -8.26 11.35 2.73
N LEU A 64 -6.95 11.25 2.47
CA LEU A 64 -6.03 10.59 3.38
C LEU A 64 -5.93 11.30 4.76
N LYS A 65 -5.97 12.64 4.77
CA LYS A 65 -6.01 13.42 6.03
C LYS A 65 -7.31 13.15 6.79
N TRP A 66 -8.44 13.10 6.09
CA TRP A 66 -9.74 12.78 6.68
C TRP A 66 -9.79 11.35 7.24
N LEU A 67 -9.26 10.37 6.50
CA LEU A 67 -9.16 8.97 6.96
C LEU A 67 -8.31 8.86 8.23
N ARG A 68 -7.18 9.56 8.31
CA ARG A 68 -6.37 9.61 9.56
C ARG A 68 -7.12 10.26 10.72
N LYS A 69 -7.93 11.29 10.45
CA LYS A 69 -8.81 11.90 11.46
C LYS A 69 -9.85 10.89 11.93
N LEU A 70 -10.47 10.14 11.01
CA LEU A 70 -11.43 9.10 11.31
C LEU A 70 -10.80 7.97 12.15
N GLN A 71 -9.61 7.51 11.79
CA GLN A 71 -8.86 6.51 12.57
C GLN A 71 -8.64 6.99 14.01
N LYS A 72 -8.25 8.26 14.21
CA LYS A 72 -8.10 8.84 15.57
C LYS A 72 -9.42 8.89 16.33
N LEU A 73 -10.52 9.22 15.66
CA LEU A 73 -11.86 9.21 16.27
C LEU A 73 -12.28 7.81 16.68
N ILE A 74 -12.05 6.81 15.82
CA ILE A 74 -12.30 5.40 16.12
C ILE A 74 -11.45 4.94 17.30
N GLN A 75 -10.16 5.27 17.34
CA GLN A 75 -9.29 4.98 18.49
C GLN A 75 -9.80 5.63 19.78
N LYS A 76 -10.30 6.87 19.72
CA LYS A 76 -10.92 7.55 20.86
C LYS A 76 -12.24 6.92 21.30
N LEU A 77 -13.03 6.38 20.37
CA LEU A 77 -14.29 5.70 20.65
C LEU A 77 -14.09 4.30 21.23
N ILE A 78 -13.09 3.56 20.73
CA ILE A 78 -12.68 2.24 21.24
C ILE A 78 -12.07 2.37 22.64
N TRP A 79 -11.32 3.45 22.90
CA TRP A 79 -10.74 3.74 24.20
C TRP A 79 -11.72 4.54 25.08
N GLN A 80 -12.64 3.87 25.78
CA GLN A 80 -13.42 4.43 26.88
C GLN A 80 -12.67 4.23 28.22
N PRO A 81 -12.17 5.28 28.90
CA PRO A 81 -11.46 5.12 30.17
C PRO A 81 -12.38 5.05 31.42
N GLU A 82 -13.70 4.95 31.28
CA GLU A 82 -14.62 5.06 32.42
C GLU A 82 -15.31 3.72 32.77
N ARG A 83 -14.55 2.80 33.36
CA ARG A 83 -15.10 1.64 34.10
C ARG A 83 -14.22 1.23 35.29
N SER A 84 -13.69 2.21 36.02
CA SER A 84 -12.85 1.98 37.21
C SER A 84 -13.47 2.48 38.52
N SER A 85 -14.52 3.31 38.48
CA SER A 85 -15.17 3.84 39.69
C SER A 85 -16.29 2.94 40.25
N LEU A 86 -16.89 2.06 39.45
CA LEU A 86 -18.01 1.21 39.89
C LEU A 86 -17.58 -0.11 40.53
N ILE A 87 -16.36 -0.58 40.27
CA ILE A 87 -15.85 -1.85 40.83
C ILE A 87 -15.31 -1.63 42.26
N GLY A 88 -14.77 -0.45 42.55
CA GLY A 88 -14.29 -0.09 43.90
C GLY A 88 -15.40 0.20 44.92
N PHE A 89 -16.61 0.57 44.46
CA PHE A 89 -17.73 0.88 45.36
C PHE A 89 -18.43 -0.38 45.87
N HIS A 90 -18.54 -1.42 45.04
CA HIS A 90 -19.12 -2.71 45.45
C HIS A 90 -18.21 -3.55 46.37
N LEU A 91 -16.89 -3.32 46.33
CA LEU A 91 -15.93 -4.03 47.19
C LEU A 91 -15.78 -3.43 48.61
N ASN A 92 -16.18 -2.18 48.84
CA ASN A 92 -16.13 -1.54 50.18
C ASN A 92 -17.42 -1.72 51.00
N LEU A 93 -18.50 -2.22 50.39
CA LEU A 93 -19.77 -2.47 51.09
C LEU A 93 -19.92 -3.91 51.58
N ALA A 94 -18.93 -4.77 51.29
CA ALA A 94 -18.90 -6.18 51.69
C ALA A 94 -17.82 -6.50 52.75
N GLY A 95 -17.20 -5.46 53.33
CA GLY A 95 -16.20 -5.56 54.41
C GLY A 95 -16.71 -4.98 55.72
#